data_AF-A0A962ZVY2-F1
#
_entry.id   AF-A0A962ZVY2-F1
#
_cell.length_a   1.000
_cell.length_b   1.000
_cell.length_c   1.000
_cell.angle_alpha   90.00
_cell.angle_beta   90.00
_cell.angle_gamma   90.00
#
_symmetry.space_group_name_H-M   'P 1'
#
loop_
_entity.id
_entity.type
_entity.pdbx_description
1 polymer ?
#
loop_
_entity_poly.entity_id
_entity_poly.type
_entity_poly.pdbx_seq_one_letter_code
_entity_poly.pdbx_strand_id
1 'polypeptide(L)' 'VADPQGKLVHEVAIDLPGPRLPHDIGFTTNYAILHDLPFFHDMEVLRQHKYRVLTFHRDIPTRFGIIPRRGQGSEVRWFE' A
#
# COMPACT_ATOMS: atom_id res chain seq x y z
N VAL A 1 4.84 -12.32 -5.06
CA VAL A 1 5.99 -13.17 -4.65
C VAL A 1 6.43 -13.98 -5.85
N ALA A 2 7.73 -13.92 -6.19
CA ALA A 2 8.34 -14.77 -7.20
C ALA A 2 9.33 -15.74 -6.55
N ASP A 3 9.58 -16.88 -7.19
CA ASP A 3 10.65 -17.81 -6.81
C ASP A 3 12.01 -17.38 -7.39
N PRO A 4 13.13 -18.05 -7.05
CA PRO A 4 14.47 -17.70 -7.57
C PRO A 4 14.62 -17.86 -9.08
N GLN A 5 13.72 -18.57 -9.74
CA GLN A 5 13.66 -18.70 -11.20
C GLN A 5 12.85 -17.58 -11.86
N GLY A 6 12.31 -16.65 -11.06
CA GLY A 6 11.50 -15.53 -11.52
C GLY A 6 10.04 -15.89 -11.80
N LYS A 7 9.58 -17.10 -11.44
CA LYS A 7 8.19 -17.51 -11.65
C LYS A 7 7.32 -16.87 -10.57
N LEU A 8 6.22 -16.24 -10.97
CA LEU A 8 5.20 -15.74 -10.06
C LEU A 8 4.55 -16.91 -9.31
N VAL A 9 4.68 -16.91 -7.97
CA VAL A 9 4.13 -17.97 -7.11
C VAL A 9 2.92 -17.51 -6.30
N HIS A 10 2.76 -16.20 -6.12
CA HIS A 10 1.62 -15.63 -5.41
C HIS A 10 1.47 -14.15 -5.75
N GLU A 11 0.25 -13.74 -6.05
CA GLU A 11 -0.16 -12.36 -6.28
C GLU A 11 -1.54 -12.19 -5.67
N VAL A 12 -1.77 -11.06 -5.01
CA VAL A 12 -3.07 -10.75 -4.43
C VAL A 12 -3.29 -9.25 -4.45
N ALA A 13 -4.52 -8.85 -4.78
CA ALA A 13 -4.96 -7.47 -4.71
C ALA A 13 -5.24 -7.06 -3.26
N ILE A 14 -4.87 -5.82 -2.92
CA ILE A 14 -5.16 -5.21 -1.63
C ILE A 14 -6.02 -3.98 -1.88
N ASP A 15 -7.23 -3.97 -1.34
CA ASP A 15 -8.13 -2.84 -1.45
C ASP A 15 -7.68 -1.72 -0.51
N LEU A 16 -7.56 -0.51 -1.07
CA LEU A 16 -7.20 0.71 -0.34
C LEU A 16 -8.29 1.77 -0.57
N PRO A 17 -8.49 2.72 0.37
CA PRO A 17 -9.50 3.78 0.22
C PRO A 17 -9.26 4.72 -0.98
N GLY A 18 -8.09 4.64 -1.62
CA GLY A 18 -7.78 5.37 -2.82
C GLY A 18 -6.35 5.10 -3.30
N PRO A 19 -5.93 5.75 -4.39
CA PRO A 19 -4.57 5.64 -4.89
C PRO A 19 -3.56 6.01 -3.79
N ARG A 20 -2.56 5.15 -3.63
CA ARG A 20 -1.42 5.37 -2.74
C ARG A 20 -0.12 5.32 -3.52
N LEU A 21 0.91 5.92 -2.95
CA LEU A 21 2.27 5.86 -3.48
C LEU A 21 3.20 5.19 -2.47
N PRO A 22 2.99 3.89 -2.14
CA PRO A 22 3.91 3.18 -1.26
C PRO A 22 5.28 3.10 -1.96
N HIS A 23 6.30 3.68 -1.34
CA HIS A 23 7.67 3.62 -1.85
C HIS A 23 8.34 2.29 -1.52
N ASP A 24 8.02 1.74 -0.34
CA ASP A 24 8.68 0.58 0.24
C ASP A 24 7.67 -0.33 0.95
N ILE A 25 8.10 -1.55 1.28
CA ILE A 25 7.29 -2.61 1.93
C ILE A 25 8.18 -3.46 2.84
N GLY A 26 7.66 -3.88 4.00
CA GLY A 26 8.37 -4.77 4.90
C GLY A 26 8.08 -6.25 4.64
N PHE A 27 9.06 -7.12 4.89
CA PHE A 27 8.88 -8.58 4.85
C PHE A 27 9.49 -9.26 6.08
N THR A 28 8.82 -10.31 6.52
CA THR A 28 9.34 -11.29 7.49
C THR A 28 9.26 -12.69 6.87
N THR A 29 9.68 -13.71 7.60
CA THR A 29 9.50 -15.10 7.18
C THR A 29 8.03 -15.41 6.84
N ASN A 30 7.09 -14.89 7.64
CA ASN A 30 5.68 -15.29 7.60
C ASN A 30 4.73 -14.19 7.08
N TYR A 31 5.13 -12.93 7.09
CA TYR A 31 4.26 -11.79 6.81
C TYR A 31 4.87 -10.80 5.83
N ALA A 32 4.02 -10.11 5.09
CA ALA A 32 4.34 -8.83 4.44
C ALA A 32 3.68 -7.68 5.22
N ILE A 33 4.35 -6.53 5.25
CA ILE A 33 3.94 -5.34 5.99
C ILE A 33 3.76 -4.21 4.97
N LEU A 34 2.51 -3.83 4.73
CA LEU A 34 2.09 -2.81 3.79
C LEU A 34 2.13 -1.44 4.44
N HIS A 35 2.75 -0.46 3.77
CA HIS A 35 2.81 0.92 4.24
C HIS A 35 1.71 1.75 3.56
N ASP A 36 0.63 2.03 4.28
CA ASP A 36 -0.42 2.97 3.84
C ASP A 36 -0.24 4.31 4.56
N LEU A 37 0.70 5.10 4.02
CA LEU A 37 1.08 6.38 4.57
C LEU A 37 0.15 7.50 4.07
N PRO A 38 -0.08 8.58 4.86
CA PRO A 38 -0.92 9.71 4.46
C PRO A 38 -0.17 10.66 3.50
N PHE A 39 0.57 10.11 2.54
CA PHE A 39 1.32 10.84 1.53
C PHE A 39 0.90 10.40 0.13
N PHE A 40 -0.01 11.15 -0.47
CA PHE A 40 -0.59 10.84 -1.78
C PHE A 40 -1.04 12.13 -2.48
N HIS A 41 -1.49 12.00 -3.73
CA HIS A 41 -1.79 13.16 -4.56
C HIS A 41 -2.93 14.01 -4.00
N ASP A 42 -2.76 15.33 -4.06
CA ASP A 42 -3.85 16.27 -3.86
C ASP A 42 -4.84 16.16 -5.03
N MET A 43 -6.02 15.62 -4.72
CA MET A 43 -7.04 15.36 -5.73
C MET A 43 -7.67 16.64 -6.25
N GLU A 44 -7.72 17.72 -5.47
CA GLU A 44 -8.30 18.98 -5.92
C GLU A 44 -7.35 19.68 -6.89
N VAL A 45 -6.04 19.70 -6.59
CA VAL A 45 -5.02 20.20 -7.52
C VAL A 45 -5.03 19.40 -8.82
N LEU A 46 -5.11 18.07 -8.73
CA LEU A 46 -5.20 17.21 -9.91
C LEU A 46 -6.46 17.51 -10.74
N ARG A 47 -7.61 17.69 -10.08
CA ARG A 47 -8.88 17.94 -10.76
C ARG A 47 -8.90 19.30 -11.46
N GLN A 48 -8.47 20.34 -10.76
CA GLN A 48 -8.48 21.73 -11.23
C GLN A 48 -7.38 22.03 -12.26
N HIS A 49 -6.16 21.54 -12.01
CA HIS A 49 -4.97 21.96 -12.76
C HIS A 49 -4.31 20.84 -13.57
N LYS A 50 -4.80 19.60 -13.46
CA LYS A 50 -4.21 18.41 -14.10
C LYS A 50 -2.75 18.14 -13.70
N TYR A 51 -2.35 18.61 -12.52
CA TYR A 51 -1.03 18.37 -11.95
C TYR A 51 -1.05 17.35 -10.82
N ARG A 52 -0.02 16.50 -10.80
CA ARG A 52 0.21 15.54 -9.72
C ARG A 52 1.11 16.18 -8.67
N VAL A 53 0.49 16.70 -7.61
CA VAL A 53 1.21 17.23 -6.46
C VAL A 53 1.06 16.25 -5.31
N LEU A 54 2.17 15.81 -4.73
CA LEU A 54 2.15 14.97 -3.53
C LEU A 54 1.98 15.86 -2.30
N THR A 55 1.03 15.49 -1.44
CA THR A 55 0.73 16.22 -0.22
C THR A 55 0.72 15.26 0.95
N PHE A 56 1.23 15.72 2.09
CA PHE A 56 1.13 15.00 3.35
C PHE A 56 -0.15 15.43 4.07
N HIS A 57 -1.13 14.53 4.14
CA HIS A 57 -2.47 14.75 4.71
C HIS A 57 -2.42 14.55 6.23
N ARG A 58 -2.16 15.63 6.97
CA ARG A 58 -1.86 15.60 8.41
C ARG A 58 -3.01 15.13 9.30
N ASP A 59 -4.22 15.13 8.78
CA ASP A 59 -5.46 14.70 9.43
C ASP A 59 -5.72 13.19 9.32
N ILE A 60 -4.91 12.47 8.53
CA ILE A 60 -5.05 11.04 8.31
C ILE A 60 -3.91 10.30 9.04
N PRO A 61 -4.22 9.26 9.85
CA PRO A 61 -3.18 8.48 10.51
C PRO A 61 -2.37 7.66 9.50
N THR A 62 -1.12 7.39 9.85
CA THR A 62 -0.35 6.34 9.18
C THR A 62 -0.96 4.99 9.50
N ARG A 63 -1.11 4.14 8.49
CA ARG A 63 -1.59 2.76 8.68
C ARG A 63 -0.57 1.74 8.22
N PHE A 64 -0.41 0.68 9.01
CA PHE A 64 0.37 -0.51 8.64
C PHE A 64 -0.55 -1.69 8.45
N GLY A 65 -0.50 -2.32 7.28
CA GLY A 65 -1.25 -3.54 6.98
C GLY A 65 -0.36 -4.76 7.14
N ILE A 66 -0.73 -5.72 7.98
CA ILE A 66 -0.01 -6.99 8.13
C ILE A 66 -0.82 -8.09 7.45
N ILE A 67 -0.18 -8.82 6.53
CA ILE A 67 -0.79 -9.93 5.78
C ILE A 67 0.14 -11.15 5.81
N PRO A 68 -0.37 -12.39 5.96
CA PRO A 68 0.44 -13.58 5.70
C PRO A 68 1.08 -13.50 4.31
N ARG A 69 2.34 -13.92 4.16
CA ARG A 69 3.12 -13.72 2.91
C ARG A 69 2.49 -14.37 1.66
N ARG A 70 1.58 -15.32 1.86
CA ARG A 70 0.81 -16.01 0.82
C ARG A 70 -0.70 -16.00 1.11
N GLY A 71 -1.16 -15.05 1.93
CA GLY A 71 -2.57 -14.90 2.30
C GLY A 71 -3.37 -14.14 1.24
N GLN A 72 -4.65 -13.98 1.51
CA GLN A 72 -5.60 -13.24 0.68
C GLN A 72 -5.74 -11.78 1.15
N GLY A 73 -6.19 -10.89 0.27
CA GLY A 73 -6.35 -9.47 0.60
C GLY A 73 -7.33 -9.22 1.75
N SER A 74 -8.30 -10.12 1.94
CA SER A 74 -9.23 -10.09 3.08
C SER A 74 -8.59 -10.44 4.43
N GLU A 75 -7.38 -10.99 4.44
CA GLU A 75 -6.65 -11.35 5.67
C GLU A 75 -5.76 -10.22 6.19
N VAL A 76 -5.72 -9.07 5.50
CA VAL A 76 -4.96 -7.91 5.96
C VAL A 76 -5.53 -7.39 7.26
N ARG A 77 -4.66 -7.22 8.25
CA ARG A 77 -4.96 -6.55 9.51
C ARG A 77 -4.30 -5.18 9.53
N TRP A 78 -5.11 -4.14 9.67
CA TRP A 78 -4.66 -2.75 9.70
C TRP A 78 -4.41 -2.27 11.14
N PHE A 79 -3.37 -1.45 11.32
CA PHE A 79 -2.95 -0.84 12.57
C PHE A 79 -2.65 0.64 12.36
N GLU A 80 -2.95 1.47 13.35
CA GLU A 80 -2.77 2.95 13.39
C GLU A 80 -1.91 3.36 14.59
#